data_AF-A0A2K3J566-F1
#
_entry.id   AF-A0A2K3J566-F1
#
_cell.length_a   1.000
_cell.length_b   1.000
_cell.length_c   1.000
_cell.angle_alpha   90.00
_cell.angle_beta   90.00
_cell.angle_gamma   90.00
#
_symmetry.space_group_name_H-M   'P 1'
#
loop_
_entity.id
_entity.type
_entity.pdbx_description
1 polymer ?
#
loop_
_entity_poly.entity_id
_entity_poly.type
_entity_poly.pdbx_seq_one_letter_code
_entity_poly.pdbx_strand_id
1 'polypeptide(L)'
;MILFNSAMQREKIAVIGLVIIIVVALFAYLVATYDIFGNFFGKDNEDNIDEEDYTIFDRYTTIQRNVTQNITYSLPADILEQQLLFLLRLVDANFSYSLSPYANETVYFDIEVVKVYNCSGEDHAFGDNDSGLTILWDDCADVNYISYYASNDTIFSTSYDDAVNKTGGTPLKVYVNKDIMTAAPDEYSDYFNPFYILISISYYGDSSYLSTPLAIKQGFLESLIGMKAGDEKITDYIAPENAYGIKLQVGDVLNFSSLYDFYGPMPDMSIIDIKENVTPPEYLGIGDEPTTMYVLRYQPYDIGETAPADGYTYLCWDNSSIVTKINETLLWIYTTPTTGINETFTWVEIYDNSTTGEQMITSFPVDTSYISTLTQDEIIVKHNPKIGDTITIETTVVGYEDYSDLASYKVEKITNDKIYTKEIFGEE
;
A
#
# COMPACT_ATOMS: atom_id res chain seq x y z
N MET A 1 43.52 -50.24 39.49
CA MET A 1 44.13 -49.19 38.64
C MET A 1 43.71 -49.34 37.16
N ILE A 2 42.43 -49.61 36.87
CA ILE A 2 41.90 -49.78 35.49
C ILE A 2 40.71 -48.83 35.21
N LEU A 3 40.10 -48.24 36.25
CA LEU A 3 38.93 -47.37 36.14
C LEU A 3 39.23 -45.90 35.77
N PHE A 4 40.48 -45.43 35.89
CA PHE A 4 40.86 -44.06 35.52
C PHE A 4 41.10 -43.85 34.02
N ASN A 5 41.29 -44.93 33.25
CA ASN A 5 41.63 -44.82 31.82
C ASN A 5 40.39 -44.66 30.92
N SER A 6 39.21 -45.11 31.37
CA SER A 6 37.98 -45.04 30.57
C SER A 6 37.31 -43.67 30.57
N ALA A 7 37.45 -42.89 31.66
CA ALA A 7 36.91 -41.53 31.74
C ALA A 7 37.72 -40.56 30.87
N MET A 8 39.05 -40.60 30.98
CA MET A 8 39.96 -39.78 30.18
C MET A 8 39.87 -40.09 28.67
N GLN A 9 39.58 -41.34 28.29
CA GLN A 9 39.31 -41.72 26.89
C GLN A 9 37.99 -41.14 26.37
N ARG A 10 36.92 -41.13 27.18
CA ARG A 10 35.62 -40.54 26.79
C ARG A 10 35.70 -39.03 26.64
N GLU A 11 36.42 -38.34 27.51
CA GLU A 11 36.65 -36.89 27.40
C GLU A 11 37.45 -36.54 26.13
N LYS A 12 38.48 -37.33 25.79
CA LYS A 12 39.24 -37.14 24.54
C LYS A 12 38.38 -37.34 23.30
N ILE A 13 37.52 -38.36 23.30
CA ILE A 13 36.59 -38.61 22.18
C ILE A 13 35.54 -37.50 22.07
N ALA A 14 35.02 -36.99 23.19
CA ALA A 14 34.07 -35.88 23.20
C ALA A 14 34.69 -34.57 22.67
N VAL A 15 35.95 -34.27 23.03
CA VAL A 15 36.67 -33.11 22.52
C VAL A 15 36.95 -33.25 21.02
N ILE A 16 37.35 -34.44 20.54
CA ILE A 16 37.53 -34.69 19.12
C ILE A 16 36.21 -34.52 18.35
N GLY A 17 35.10 -35.03 18.89
CA GLY A 17 33.77 -34.83 18.30
C GLY A 17 33.37 -33.37 18.22
N LEU A 18 33.60 -32.59 19.28
CA LEU A 18 33.32 -31.15 19.30
C LEU A 18 34.16 -30.38 18.27
N VAL A 19 35.45 -30.70 18.15
CA VAL A 19 36.35 -30.07 17.17
C VAL A 19 35.89 -30.38 15.74
N ILE A 20 35.45 -31.61 15.46
CA ILE A 20 34.91 -31.97 14.14
C ILE A 20 33.64 -31.18 13.84
N ILE A 21 32.72 -31.05 14.80
CA ILE A 21 31.48 -30.27 14.61
C ILE A 21 31.81 -28.80 14.33
N ILE A 22 32.74 -28.20 15.07
CA ILE A 22 33.16 -26.81 14.87
C ILE A 22 33.81 -26.63 13.50
N VAL A 23 34.68 -27.55 13.07
CA VAL A 23 35.32 -27.49 11.75
C VAL A 23 34.31 -27.66 10.63
N VAL A 24 33.35 -28.58 10.75
CA VAL A 24 32.28 -28.78 9.76
C VAL A 24 31.36 -27.56 9.69
N ALA A 25 31.00 -26.96 10.82
CA ALA A 25 30.19 -25.74 10.86
C ALA A 25 30.92 -24.54 10.25
N LEU A 26 32.21 -24.36 10.55
CA LEU A 26 33.06 -23.34 9.93
C LEU A 26 33.23 -23.58 8.42
N PHE A 27 33.37 -24.83 8.00
CA PHE A 27 33.49 -25.16 6.58
C PHE A 27 32.17 -24.91 5.84
N ALA A 28 31.03 -25.29 6.42
CA ALA A 28 29.71 -24.99 5.87
C ALA A 28 29.44 -23.48 5.81
N TYR A 29 29.82 -22.74 6.86
CA TYR A 29 29.73 -21.27 6.88
C TYR A 29 30.59 -20.66 5.78
N LEU A 30 31.86 -21.07 5.67
CA LEU A 30 32.77 -20.56 4.65
C LEU A 30 32.30 -20.90 3.24
N VAL A 31 31.75 -22.10 2.98
CA VAL A 31 31.19 -22.47 1.67
C VAL A 31 29.91 -21.67 1.35
N ALA A 32 29.12 -21.31 2.37
CA ALA A 32 27.92 -20.49 2.18
C ALA A 32 28.23 -18.99 2.01
N THR A 33 29.34 -18.49 2.55
CA THR A 33 29.73 -17.06 2.46
C THR A 33 30.77 -16.77 1.39
N TYR A 34 31.55 -17.75 0.96
CA TYR A 34 32.62 -17.58 -0.02
C TYR A 34 32.56 -18.69 -1.07
N ASP A 35 32.78 -18.34 -2.34
CA ASP A 35 32.95 -19.31 -3.41
C ASP A 35 34.34 -19.95 -3.35
N ILE A 36 34.54 -20.83 -2.36
CA ILE A 36 35.81 -21.53 -2.12
C ILE A 36 36.10 -22.47 -3.30
N PHE A 37 35.07 -23.02 -3.94
CA PHE A 37 35.24 -23.95 -5.06
C PHE A 37 35.74 -23.22 -6.31
N GLY A 38 35.25 -22.01 -6.60
CA GLY A 38 35.78 -21.16 -7.67
C GLY A 38 37.26 -20.77 -7.52
N ASN A 39 37.76 -20.71 -6.28
CA ASN A 39 39.17 -20.41 -6.00
C ASN A 39 40.09 -21.64 -5.93
N PHE A 40 39.55 -22.84 -5.67
CA PHE A 40 40.36 -24.06 -5.49
C PHE A 40 40.40 -24.95 -6.75
N PHE A 41 39.34 -24.94 -7.56
CA PHE A 41 39.30 -25.57 -8.87
C PHE A 41 39.37 -24.45 -9.89
N GLY A 42 40.61 -24.07 -10.24
CA GLY A 42 40.86 -22.92 -11.09
C GLY A 42 39.95 -22.90 -12.32
N LYS A 43 39.50 -21.68 -12.68
CA LYS A 43 38.96 -21.32 -13.99
C LYS A 43 39.74 -22.08 -15.06
N ASP A 44 39.15 -23.14 -15.60
CA ASP A 44 39.64 -23.76 -16.81
C ASP A 44 39.47 -22.72 -17.92
N ASN A 45 40.61 -22.21 -18.39
CA ASN A 45 40.84 -21.36 -19.56
C ASN A 45 39.59 -21.09 -20.41
N GLU A 46 38.85 -20.04 -20.08
CA GLU A 46 38.04 -19.30 -21.05
C GLU A 46 38.69 -17.93 -21.20
N ASP A 47 38.91 -17.55 -22.45
CA ASP A 47 39.69 -16.39 -22.87
C ASP A 47 39.40 -15.14 -22.03
N ASN A 48 40.46 -14.50 -21.54
CA ASN A 48 40.44 -13.16 -20.95
C ASN A 48 39.75 -12.18 -21.93
N ILE A 49 38.45 -12.00 -21.71
CA ILE A 49 37.68 -10.86 -22.20
C ILE A 49 37.37 -10.10 -20.93
N ASP A 50 37.81 -8.83 -20.85
CA ASP A 50 37.51 -7.96 -19.72
C ASP A 50 36.00 -7.95 -19.48
N GLU A 51 35.54 -8.64 -18.42
CA GLU A 51 34.12 -8.76 -18.04
C GLU A 51 33.53 -7.43 -17.56
N GLU A 52 34.35 -6.40 -17.34
CA GLU A 52 33.95 -5.10 -16.77
C GLU A 52 33.00 -4.28 -17.67
N ASP A 53 32.81 -4.67 -18.93
CA ASP A 53 32.07 -3.90 -19.94
C ASP A 53 30.71 -4.50 -20.37
N TYR A 54 30.32 -5.66 -19.82
CA TYR A 54 29.09 -6.37 -20.25
C TYR A 54 28.06 -6.48 -19.12
N THR A 55 26.78 -6.26 -19.47
CA THR A 55 25.65 -6.76 -18.68
C THR A 55 25.35 -8.19 -19.11
N ILE A 56 25.31 -9.11 -18.14
CA ILE A 56 25.25 -10.55 -18.39
C ILE A 56 23.89 -11.08 -17.93
N PHE A 57 23.17 -11.73 -18.84
CA PHE A 57 21.90 -12.40 -18.56
C PHE A 57 22.07 -13.91 -18.59
N ASP A 58 21.28 -14.61 -17.78
CA ASP A 58 21.20 -16.06 -17.85
C ASP A 58 20.48 -16.50 -19.14
N ARG A 59 20.99 -17.56 -19.76
CA ARG A 59 20.36 -18.16 -20.94
C ARG A 59 19.22 -19.11 -20.56
N TYR A 60 19.15 -19.52 -19.30
CA TYR A 60 18.11 -20.42 -18.80
C TYR A 60 17.42 -19.79 -17.60
N THR A 61 16.09 -19.80 -17.64
CA THR A 61 15.25 -19.42 -16.51
C THR A 61 14.51 -20.66 -16.01
N THR A 62 14.66 -20.96 -14.72
CA THR A 62 13.99 -22.10 -14.08
C THR A 62 12.84 -21.58 -13.24
N ILE A 63 11.64 -22.07 -13.55
CA ILE A 63 10.40 -21.68 -12.90
C ILE A 63 9.89 -22.88 -12.12
N GLN A 64 9.59 -22.66 -10.84
CA GLN A 64 8.82 -23.63 -10.08
C GLN A 64 7.36 -23.55 -10.51
N ARG A 65 6.76 -24.68 -10.87
CA ARG A 65 5.34 -24.73 -11.26
C ARG A 65 4.43 -24.49 -10.09
N ASN A 66 4.86 -24.82 -8.88
CA ASN A 66 4.12 -24.55 -7.65
C ASN A 66 4.85 -23.47 -6.86
N VAL A 67 4.24 -22.30 -6.77
CA VAL A 67 4.79 -21.15 -6.03
C VAL A 67 3.84 -20.75 -4.92
N THR A 68 4.43 -20.21 -3.86
CA THR A 68 3.69 -19.63 -2.74
C THR A 68 3.90 -18.12 -2.77
N GLN A 69 2.82 -17.36 -2.80
CA GLN A 69 2.82 -15.90 -2.84
C GLN A 69 2.19 -15.34 -1.57
N ASN A 70 2.72 -14.24 -1.04
CA ASN A 70 2.08 -13.48 0.02
C ASN A 70 0.97 -12.61 -0.56
N ILE A 71 -0.23 -12.71 -0.01
CA ILE A 71 -1.42 -11.94 -0.44
C ILE A 71 -1.82 -10.87 0.57
N THR A 72 -0.87 -10.49 1.42
CA THR A 72 -1.07 -9.50 2.46
C THR A 72 -0.10 -8.36 2.29
N TYR A 73 -0.57 -7.17 2.60
CA TYR A 73 0.23 -5.97 2.65
C TYR A 73 -0.14 -5.20 3.92
N SER A 74 0.81 -4.42 4.44
CA SER A 74 0.62 -3.70 5.69
C SER A 74 0.63 -2.20 5.42
N LEU A 75 -0.39 -1.51 5.91
CA LEU A 75 -0.48 -0.05 5.83
C LEU A 75 -0.45 0.58 7.24
N PRO A 76 0.32 1.65 7.42
CA PRO A 76 0.20 2.54 8.57
C PRO A 76 -1.22 3.12 8.70
N ALA A 77 -1.67 3.34 9.93
CA ALA A 77 -3.01 3.84 10.22
C ALA A 77 -3.33 5.18 9.53
N ASP A 78 -2.37 6.10 9.51
CA ASP A 78 -2.48 7.39 8.84
C ASP A 78 -2.62 7.23 7.32
N ILE A 79 -1.80 6.39 6.69
CA ILE A 79 -1.91 6.10 5.26
C ILE A 79 -3.26 5.44 4.93
N LEU A 80 -3.67 4.44 5.72
CA LEU A 80 -4.94 3.74 5.51
C LEU A 80 -6.14 4.69 5.63
N GLU A 81 -6.15 5.57 6.65
CA GLU A 81 -7.21 6.56 6.85
C GLU A 81 -7.27 7.60 5.73
N GLN A 82 -6.10 8.12 5.32
CA GLN A 82 -6.00 9.24 4.39
C GLN A 82 -6.13 8.85 2.92
N GLN A 83 -5.63 7.67 2.55
CA GLN A 83 -5.67 7.24 1.15
C GLN A 83 -6.89 6.37 0.90
N LEU A 84 -7.09 5.31 1.68
CA LEU A 84 -8.08 4.29 1.33
C LEU A 84 -9.46 4.60 1.90
N LEU A 85 -9.57 4.79 3.21
CA LEU A 85 -10.85 5.01 3.87
C LEU A 85 -11.45 6.37 3.49
N PHE A 86 -10.59 7.36 3.25
CA PHE A 86 -11.01 8.63 2.67
C PHE A 86 -11.67 8.46 1.30
N LEU A 87 -11.02 7.77 0.36
CA LEU A 87 -11.57 7.53 -0.97
C LEU A 87 -12.89 6.77 -0.91
N LEU A 88 -13.01 5.78 -0.03
CA LEU A 88 -14.26 5.04 0.14
C LEU A 88 -15.41 5.93 0.64
N ARG A 89 -15.15 6.83 1.59
CA ARG A 89 -16.15 7.80 2.05
C ARG A 89 -16.52 8.84 0.98
N LEU A 90 -15.62 9.10 0.04
CA LEU A 90 -15.85 9.99 -1.10
C LEU A 90 -16.97 9.48 -2.02
N VAL A 91 -16.97 8.17 -2.26
CA VAL A 91 -17.80 7.52 -3.28
C VAL A 91 -18.98 6.75 -2.68
N ASP A 92 -18.93 6.41 -1.40
CA ASP A 92 -20.01 5.78 -0.67
C ASP A 92 -20.33 6.58 0.60
N ALA A 93 -21.41 7.36 0.53
CA ALA A 93 -21.90 8.16 1.65
C ALA A 93 -22.32 7.31 2.87
N ASN A 94 -22.52 6.00 2.72
CA ASN A 94 -22.85 5.11 3.84
C ASN A 94 -21.59 4.44 4.45
N PHE A 95 -20.41 4.69 3.88
CA PHE A 95 -19.18 4.12 4.39
C PHE A 95 -18.84 4.75 5.75
N SER A 96 -18.83 3.92 6.80
CA SER A 96 -18.76 4.40 8.18
C SER A 96 -17.40 4.16 8.84
N TYR A 97 -16.49 3.38 8.27
CA TYR A 97 -15.21 3.10 8.93
C TYR A 97 -14.32 4.34 9.04
N SER A 98 -13.61 4.46 10.16
CA SER A 98 -12.60 5.49 10.38
C SER A 98 -11.59 5.06 11.44
N LEU A 99 -10.36 5.57 11.31
CA LEU A 99 -9.29 5.45 12.28
C LEU A 99 -9.11 6.70 13.14
N SER A 100 -10.10 7.59 13.15
CA SER A 100 -10.16 8.71 14.09
C SER A 100 -9.96 8.23 15.53
N PRO A 101 -9.23 8.98 16.38
CA PRO A 101 -9.13 8.67 17.81
C PRO A 101 -10.50 8.67 18.52
N TYR A 102 -11.52 9.27 17.91
CA TYR A 102 -12.89 9.33 18.42
C TYR A 102 -13.83 8.30 17.76
N ALA A 103 -13.32 7.40 16.92
CA ALA A 103 -14.13 6.35 16.30
C ALA A 103 -14.74 5.41 17.36
N ASN A 104 -15.93 4.87 17.08
CA ASN A 104 -16.82 4.12 18.00
C ASN A 104 -17.46 4.96 19.13
N GLU A 105 -17.14 6.25 19.24
CA GLU A 105 -17.72 7.08 20.29
C GLU A 105 -19.07 7.65 19.87
N THR A 106 -20.05 7.52 20.76
CA THR A 106 -21.28 8.32 20.68
C THR A 106 -20.98 9.68 21.30
N VAL A 107 -21.33 10.75 20.59
CA VAL A 107 -20.98 12.13 20.99
C VAL A 107 -22.20 13.03 20.97
N TYR A 108 -22.09 14.19 21.60
CA TYR A 108 -23.04 15.29 21.39
C TYR A 108 -22.29 16.62 21.45
N PHE A 109 -22.93 17.67 20.93
CA PHE A 109 -22.34 18.99 20.82
C PHE A 109 -23.17 20.02 21.57
N ASP A 110 -22.51 20.96 22.24
CA ASP A 110 -23.08 22.24 22.67
C ASP A 110 -22.66 23.28 21.63
N ILE A 111 -23.64 23.78 20.88
CA ILE A 111 -23.47 24.58 19.67
C ILE A 111 -24.03 25.99 19.91
N GLU A 112 -23.28 27.00 19.47
CA GLU A 112 -23.73 28.39 19.37
C GLU A 112 -23.52 28.87 17.92
N VAL A 113 -24.60 29.29 17.24
CA VAL A 113 -24.51 29.87 15.89
C VAL A 113 -24.21 31.35 16.02
N VAL A 114 -23.03 31.76 15.56
CA VAL A 114 -22.58 33.17 15.63
C VAL A 114 -23.16 33.96 14.47
N LYS A 115 -23.09 33.41 13.25
CA LYS A 115 -23.60 34.04 12.01
C LYS A 115 -24.07 33.00 11.02
N VAL A 116 -24.97 33.43 10.14
CA VAL A 116 -25.50 32.64 9.02
C VAL A 116 -25.38 33.45 7.74
N TYR A 117 -24.99 32.78 6.66
CA TYR A 117 -24.77 33.33 5.34
C TYR A 117 -25.52 32.49 4.32
N ASN A 118 -26.25 33.15 3.42
CA ASN A 118 -26.77 32.47 2.25
C ASN A 118 -25.62 32.26 1.25
N CYS A 119 -25.27 30.99 1.03
CA CYS A 119 -24.18 30.58 0.16
C CYS A 119 -24.67 29.85 -1.10
N SER A 120 -25.98 29.78 -1.34
CA SER A 120 -26.54 28.90 -2.39
C SER A 120 -26.37 29.42 -3.82
N GLY A 121 -25.74 30.57 -4.03
CA GLY A 121 -25.41 31.12 -5.36
C GLY A 121 -26.61 31.54 -6.24
N GLU A 122 -27.84 31.20 -5.86
CA GLU A 122 -29.06 31.58 -6.58
C GLU A 122 -29.59 32.95 -6.11
N ASP A 123 -29.30 33.99 -6.91
CA ASP A 123 -30.10 35.21 -7.10
C ASP A 123 -30.59 35.97 -5.85
N HIS A 124 -29.79 36.00 -4.77
CA HIS A 124 -30.05 36.85 -3.61
C HIS A 124 -28.87 37.79 -3.32
N ALA A 125 -29.22 39.04 -2.95
CA ALA A 125 -28.27 40.10 -2.69
C ALA A 125 -27.23 39.66 -1.64
N PHE A 126 -25.99 39.50 -2.11
CA PHE A 126 -24.83 39.17 -1.31
C PHE A 126 -24.66 40.17 -0.14
N GLY A 127 -24.53 39.65 1.09
CA GLY A 127 -23.95 40.39 2.21
C GLY A 127 -24.86 40.86 3.34
N ASP A 128 -26.14 40.48 3.39
CA ASP A 128 -26.96 40.80 4.56
C ASP A 128 -26.73 39.77 5.69
N ASN A 129 -25.96 40.19 6.71
CA ASN A 129 -25.96 39.59 8.05
C ASN A 129 -27.36 39.78 8.66
N ASP A 130 -28.35 39.04 8.19
CA ASP A 130 -29.69 39.11 8.76
C ASP A 130 -29.80 38.09 9.89
N SER A 131 -29.89 38.60 11.12
CA SER A 131 -30.22 37.85 12.35
C SER A 131 -31.52 37.03 12.25
N GLY A 132 -32.33 37.22 11.19
CA GLY A 132 -33.52 36.43 10.89
C GLY A 132 -33.30 35.16 10.06
N LEU A 133 -32.11 34.97 9.44
CA LEU A 133 -31.83 33.82 8.58
C LEU A 133 -31.81 32.52 9.38
N THR A 134 -32.39 31.49 8.77
CA THR A 134 -32.43 30.14 9.29
C THR A 134 -31.51 29.29 8.43
N ILE A 135 -30.60 28.53 9.04
CA ILE A 135 -29.68 27.66 8.32
C ILE A 135 -30.48 26.60 7.56
N LEU A 136 -30.30 26.57 6.25
CA LEU A 136 -30.76 25.53 5.33
C LEU A 136 -29.55 24.78 4.74
N TRP A 137 -29.83 23.76 3.94
CA TRP A 137 -28.80 23.18 3.08
C TRP A 137 -28.31 24.23 2.08
N ASP A 138 -27.01 24.15 1.75
CA ASP A 138 -26.28 25.08 0.88
C ASP A 138 -26.03 26.48 1.49
N ASP A 139 -26.27 26.66 2.79
CA ASP A 139 -25.89 27.87 3.54
C ASP A 139 -24.51 27.70 4.20
N CYS A 140 -23.91 28.82 4.61
CA CYS A 140 -22.74 28.82 5.47
C CYS A 140 -23.05 29.38 6.86
N ALA A 141 -22.30 28.95 7.87
CA ALA A 141 -22.45 29.44 9.24
C ALA A 141 -21.11 29.53 9.97
N ASP A 142 -20.98 30.56 10.81
CA ASP A 142 -19.94 30.65 11.84
C ASP A 142 -20.51 30.00 13.11
N VAL A 143 -19.85 28.96 13.61
CA VAL A 143 -20.36 28.13 14.71
C VAL A 143 -19.32 27.96 15.79
N ASN A 144 -19.66 28.31 17.02
CA ASN A 144 -18.90 27.84 18.17
C ASN A 144 -19.44 26.50 18.64
N TYR A 145 -18.55 25.64 19.14
CA TYR A 145 -18.93 24.33 19.62
C TYR A 145 -18.08 23.84 20.80
N ILE A 146 -18.67 22.94 21.58
CA ILE A 146 -17.98 22.05 22.52
C ILE A 146 -18.47 20.63 22.25
N SER A 147 -17.54 19.69 22.08
CA SER A 147 -17.83 18.29 21.79
C SER A 147 -17.59 17.43 23.03
N TYR A 148 -18.55 16.55 23.32
CA TYR A 148 -18.56 15.70 24.51
C TYR A 148 -18.68 14.23 24.15
N TYR A 149 -17.99 13.37 24.90
CA TYR A 149 -18.31 11.95 24.88
C TYR A 149 -19.63 11.72 25.61
N ALA A 150 -20.57 11.02 24.99
CA ALA A 150 -21.84 10.67 25.64
C ALA A 150 -21.66 9.66 26.80
N SER A 151 -20.50 8.99 26.86
CA SER A 151 -20.20 7.98 27.88
C SER A 151 -19.85 8.56 29.24
N ASN A 152 -19.30 9.78 29.30
CA ASN A 152 -18.76 10.37 30.53
C ASN A 152 -18.83 11.90 30.61
N ASP A 153 -19.47 12.56 29.63
CA ASP A 153 -19.65 14.02 29.54
C ASP A 153 -18.34 14.83 29.57
N THR A 154 -17.20 14.20 29.22
CA THR A 154 -15.93 14.91 29.14
C THR A 154 -15.74 15.56 27.78
N ILE A 155 -15.16 16.75 27.79
CA ILE A 155 -14.85 17.54 26.59
C ILE A 155 -13.63 16.94 25.89
N PHE A 156 -13.73 16.70 24.59
CA PHE A 156 -12.59 16.26 23.78
C PHE A 156 -12.20 17.25 22.68
N SER A 157 -13.09 18.21 22.34
CA SER A 157 -12.81 19.23 21.35
C SER A 157 -13.69 20.46 21.56
N THR A 158 -13.20 21.64 21.22
CA THR A 158 -13.95 22.90 21.30
C THR A 158 -13.37 23.96 20.36
N SER A 159 -14.21 24.91 19.92
CA SER A 159 -13.76 26.14 19.26
C SER A 159 -13.34 27.26 20.22
N TYR A 160 -13.64 27.14 21.52
CA TYR A 160 -13.31 28.14 22.53
C TYR A 160 -11.91 27.92 23.12
N ASP A 161 -11.23 29.01 23.49
CA ASP A 161 -9.99 28.92 24.28
C ASP A 161 -10.28 28.47 25.72
N ASP A 162 -11.44 28.87 26.25
CA ASP A 162 -11.97 28.44 27.55
C ASP A 162 -13.39 27.90 27.37
N ALA A 163 -13.50 26.57 27.30
CA ALA A 163 -14.77 25.86 27.11
C ALA A 163 -15.74 26.02 28.29
N VAL A 164 -15.25 26.24 29.52
CA VAL A 164 -16.11 26.32 30.71
C VAL A 164 -16.83 27.66 30.73
N ASN A 165 -16.12 28.74 30.40
CA ASN A 165 -16.69 30.07 30.35
C ASN A 165 -17.25 30.45 28.97
N LYS A 166 -17.08 29.59 27.96
CA LYS A 166 -17.41 29.86 26.55
C LYS A 166 -16.81 31.19 26.06
N THR A 167 -15.52 31.40 26.33
CA THR A 167 -14.82 32.65 25.98
C THR A 167 -13.57 32.41 25.14
N GLY A 168 -13.24 33.39 24.30
CA GLY A 168 -12.10 33.31 23.38
C GLY A 168 -12.38 32.36 22.20
N GLY A 169 -11.32 31.98 21.49
CA GLY A 169 -11.40 31.05 20.38
C GLY A 169 -11.79 31.69 19.04
N THR A 170 -11.95 30.85 18.03
CA THR A 170 -12.35 31.23 16.67
C THR A 170 -13.51 30.34 16.23
N PRO A 171 -14.67 30.90 15.84
CA PRO A 171 -15.78 30.12 15.33
C PRO A 171 -15.36 29.25 14.14
N LEU A 172 -15.90 28.04 14.09
CA LEU A 172 -15.75 27.16 12.95
C LEU A 172 -16.61 27.68 11.80
N LYS A 173 -16.00 27.84 10.62
CA LYS A 173 -16.69 28.21 9.38
C LYS A 173 -17.20 26.96 8.68
N VAL A 174 -18.51 26.77 8.66
CA VAL A 174 -19.15 25.54 8.17
C VAL A 174 -19.92 25.85 6.89
N TYR A 175 -19.71 25.06 5.84
CA TYR A 175 -20.63 24.98 4.72
C TYR A 175 -21.59 23.81 4.93
N VAL A 176 -22.88 24.10 5.08
CA VAL A 176 -23.91 23.12 5.45
C VAL A 176 -24.46 22.48 4.18
N ASN A 177 -23.76 21.48 3.65
CA ASN A 177 -24.19 20.75 2.46
C ASN A 177 -24.53 19.29 2.78
N LYS A 178 -25.57 18.77 2.11
CA LYS A 178 -25.93 17.35 2.20
C LYS A 178 -24.96 16.46 1.43
N ASP A 179 -24.46 16.98 0.30
CA ASP A 179 -23.35 16.42 -0.43
C ASP A 179 -22.05 16.99 0.12
N ILE A 180 -21.34 16.16 0.88
CA ILE A 180 -20.03 16.49 1.43
C ILE A 180 -18.98 16.75 0.32
N MET A 181 -19.25 16.36 -0.93
CA MET A 181 -18.34 16.62 -2.06
C MET A 181 -18.49 18.01 -2.69
N THR A 182 -19.59 18.71 -2.40
CA THR A 182 -19.86 20.00 -3.02
C THR A 182 -19.06 21.10 -2.31
N ALA A 183 -18.08 21.70 -3.00
CA ALA A 183 -17.34 22.83 -2.44
C ALA A 183 -18.27 24.00 -2.09
N ALA A 184 -17.90 24.78 -1.07
CA ALA A 184 -18.50 26.08 -0.88
C ALA A 184 -18.20 26.96 -2.13
N PRO A 185 -19.09 27.92 -2.48
CA PRO A 185 -18.82 28.85 -3.57
C PRO A 185 -17.50 29.60 -3.38
N ASP A 186 -16.85 30.03 -4.46
CA ASP A 186 -15.52 30.65 -4.43
C ASP A 186 -15.39 31.82 -3.43
N GLU A 187 -16.44 32.64 -3.28
CA GLU A 187 -16.50 33.77 -2.34
C GLU A 187 -16.49 33.34 -0.85
N TYR A 188 -16.87 32.10 -0.59
CA TYR A 188 -16.89 31.44 0.72
C TYR A 188 -15.94 30.23 0.75
N SER A 189 -14.87 30.27 -0.06
CA SER A 189 -13.88 29.19 -0.12
C SER A 189 -13.15 28.93 1.21
N ASP A 190 -13.23 29.86 2.16
CA ASP A 190 -12.75 29.70 3.54
C ASP A 190 -13.79 29.06 4.48
N TYR A 191 -15.01 28.83 4.02
CA TYR A 191 -15.99 27.99 4.70
C TYR A 191 -15.75 26.55 4.33
N PHE A 192 -15.45 25.77 5.35
CA PHE A 192 -15.08 24.39 5.18
C PHE A 192 -16.32 23.60 4.76
N ASN A 193 -16.34 23.11 3.51
CA ASN A 193 -16.89 21.78 3.30
C ASN A 193 -15.80 20.80 3.75
N PRO A 194 -16.06 19.97 4.78
CA PRO A 194 -15.07 19.08 5.41
C PRO A 194 -14.33 18.10 4.48
N PHE A 195 -14.66 18.05 3.20
CA PHE A 195 -14.10 17.11 2.23
C PHE A 195 -13.21 17.73 1.14
N TYR A 196 -13.31 19.04 0.87
CA TYR A 196 -12.62 19.66 -0.28
C TYR A 196 -11.11 19.90 -0.06
N ILE A 197 -10.61 19.74 1.16
CA ILE A 197 -9.21 20.03 1.53
C ILE A 197 -8.24 18.91 1.14
N LEU A 198 -8.70 17.70 0.87
CA LEU A 198 -7.79 16.56 0.69
C LEU A 198 -7.30 16.37 -0.75
N ILE A 199 -8.05 16.86 -1.74
CA ILE A 199 -7.64 16.83 -3.15
C ILE A 199 -6.44 17.77 -3.40
N SER A 200 -6.29 18.84 -2.61
CA SER A 200 -5.12 19.73 -2.71
C SER A 200 -3.89 19.20 -1.97
N ILE A 201 -4.07 18.34 -0.96
CA ILE A 201 -2.97 17.76 -0.16
C ILE A 201 -2.23 16.66 -0.94
N SER A 202 -2.95 15.85 -1.73
CA SER A 202 -2.32 14.85 -2.61
C SER A 202 -1.42 15.48 -3.69
N TYR A 203 -1.60 16.78 -3.98
CA TYR A 203 -0.80 17.49 -4.99
C TYR A 203 0.34 18.33 -4.39
N TYR A 204 0.29 18.69 -3.10
CA TYR A 204 1.23 19.66 -2.49
C TYR A 204 1.99 19.20 -1.25
N GLY A 205 1.76 18.00 -0.71
CA GLY A 205 2.64 17.38 0.30
C GLY A 205 2.70 18.08 1.66
N ASP A 206 1.78 19.01 1.96
CA ASP A 206 1.71 19.67 3.26
C ASP A 206 0.69 18.98 4.18
N SER A 207 1.20 18.20 5.13
CA SER A 207 0.41 17.40 6.07
C SER A 207 -0.18 18.20 7.24
N SER A 208 0.10 19.50 7.34
CA SER A 208 -0.31 20.31 8.49
C SER A 208 -1.81 20.63 8.55
N TYR A 209 -2.54 20.48 7.43
CA TYR A 209 -3.99 20.69 7.35
C TYR A 209 -4.83 19.46 7.74
N LEU A 210 -4.19 18.31 7.98
CA LEU A 210 -4.83 16.99 8.15
C LEU A 210 -5.34 16.69 9.56
N SER A 211 -5.08 17.59 10.51
CA SER A 211 -5.37 17.37 11.93
C SER A 211 -6.63 18.08 12.43
N THR A 212 -7.43 18.69 11.56
CA THR A 212 -8.64 19.37 12.01
C THR A 212 -9.61 18.34 12.61
N PRO A 213 -9.96 18.45 13.91
CA PRO A 213 -10.83 17.49 14.61
C PRO A 213 -12.27 17.40 14.07
N LEU A 214 -12.56 18.10 12.98
CA LEU A 214 -13.83 18.06 12.28
C LEU A 214 -13.58 17.99 10.78
N ALA A 215 -13.38 16.78 10.27
CA ALA A 215 -14.17 16.39 9.11
C ALA A 215 -15.62 16.44 9.59
N ILE A 216 -16.27 17.60 9.49
CA ILE A 216 -17.62 17.88 10.02
C ILE A 216 -18.57 16.78 9.54
N LYS A 217 -19.16 16.08 10.50
CA LYS A 217 -19.89 14.83 10.27
C LYS A 217 -21.37 15.12 10.04
N GLN A 218 -22.02 14.24 9.30
CA GLN A 218 -23.41 14.42 8.89
C GLN A 218 -24.32 14.74 10.07
N GLY A 219 -24.17 14.07 11.22
CA GLY A 219 -24.98 14.34 12.41
C GLY A 219 -24.80 15.75 13.01
N PHE A 220 -23.60 16.33 12.88
CA PHE A 220 -23.35 17.72 13.28
C PHE A 220 -24.03 18.69 12.32
N LEU A 221 -23.88 18.49 11.01
CA LEU A 221 -24.52 19.34 9.99
C LEU A 221 -26.05 19.31 10.11
N GLU A 222 -26.63 18.12 10.25
CA GLU A 222 -28.06 17.95 10.46
C GLU A 222 -28.56 18.67 11.73
N SER A 223 -27.71 18.76 12.76
CA SER A 223 -28.06 19.46 14.00
C SER A 223 -28.14 20.98 13.85
N LEU A 224 -27.46 21.56 12.86
CA LEU A 224 -27.46 22.99 12.54
C LEU A 224 -28.71 23.44 11.77
N ILE A 225 -29.31 22.55 10.98
CA ILE A 225 -30.48 22.87 10.15
C ILE A 225 -31.62 23.42 11.02
N GLY A 226 -32.14 24.58 10.64
CA GLY A 226 -33.22 25.24 11.37
C GLY A 226 -32.76 26.21 12.45
N MET A 227 -31.46 26.28 12.77
CA MET A 227 -30.91 27.25 13.72
C MET A 227 -30.74 28.63 13.07
N LYS A 228 -30.72 29.69 13.89
CA LYS A 228 -30.48 31.07 13.49
C LYS A 228 -29.27 31.65 14.22
N ALA A 229 -28.78 32.79 13.75
CA ALA A 229 -27.74 33.53 14.47
C ALA A 229 -28.20 33.89 15.89
N GLY A 230 -27.38 33.56 16.88
CA GLY A 230 -27.66 33.70 18.30
C GLY A 230 -28.35 32.49 18.95
N ASP A 231 -28.73 31.46 18.18
CA ASP A 231 -29.29 30.24 18.77
C ASP A 231 -28.18 29.40 19.42
N GLU A 232 -28.50 28.90 20.60
CA GLU A 232 -27.72 27.88 21.31
C GLU A 232 -28.50 26.57 21.36
N LYS A 233 -27.82 25.44 21.16
CA LYS A 233 -28.43 24.11 21.18
C LYS A 233 -27.44 23.06 21.67
N ILE A 234 -27.90 22.23 22.61
CA ILE A 234 -27.28 20.94 22.87
C ILE A 234 -27.93 19.93 21.92
N THR A 235 -27.12 19.25 21.12
CA THR A 235 -27.62 18.25 20.17
C THR A 235 -28.12 16.99 20.90
N ASP A 236 -28.94 16.21 20.21
CA ASP A 236 -29.14 14.82 20.60
C ASP A 236 -27.82 14.04 20.48
N TYR A 237 -27.77 12.85 21.08
CA TYR A 237 -26.63 11.94 20.92
C TYR A 237 -26.51 11.48 19.46
N ILE A 238 -25.32 11.66 18.90
CA ILE A 238 -24.95 11.26 17.55
C ILE A 238 -24.17 9.96 17.65
N ALA A 239 -24.74 8.90 17.06
CA ALA A 239 -24.11 7.59 16.99
C ALA A 239 -22.81 7.63 16.17
N PRO A 240 -21.87 6.69 16.40
CA PRO A 240 -20.55 6.73 15.76
C PRO A 240 -20.61 6.82 14.23
N GLU A 241 -21.57 6.16 13.59
CA GLU A 241 -21.72 6.13 12.13
C GLU A 241 -21.99 7.52 11.54
N ASN A 242 -22.67 8.39 12.29
CA ASN A 242 -22.98 9.76 11.91
C ASN A 242 -22.06 10.80 12.59
N ALA A 243 -21.16 10.32 13.46
CA ALA A 243 -20.10 11.05 14.12
C ALA A 243 -18.75 10.61 13.54
N TYR A 244 -17.82 10.14 14.38
CA TYR A 244 -16.42 9.92 14.00
C TYR A 244 -16.13 8.59 13.31
N GLY A 245 -17.16 7.82 12.96
CA GLY A 245 -17.07 6.54 12.28
C GLY A 245 -16.91 5.36 13.22
N ILE A 246 -16.87 4.18 12.63
CA ILE A 246 -16.67 2.89 13.28
C ILE A 246 -15.20 2.49 13.13
N LYS A 247 -14.57 2.10 14.23
CA LYS A 247 -13.16 1.65 14.19
C LYS A 247 -13.06 0.29 13.51
N LEU A 248 -12.11 0.16 12.59
CA LEU A 248 -11.79 -1.12 11.96
C LEU A 248 -11.34 -2.17 12.98
N GLN A 249 -11.75 -3.41 12.73
CA GLN A 249 -11.45 -4.60 13.51
C GLN A 249 -10.95 -5.73 12.61
N VAL A 250 -10.23 -6.68 13.20
CA VAL A 250 -9.85 -7.91 12.50
C VAL A 250 -11.12 -8.67 12.10
N GLY A 251 -11.20 -9.03 10.82
CA GLY A 251 -12.35 -9.67 10.19
C GLY A 251 -13.20 -8.73 9.34
N ASP A 252 -13.06 -7.40 9.49
CA ASP A 252 -13.78 -6.44 8.65
C ASP A 252 -13.33 -6.55 7.20
N VAL A 253 -14.28 -6.35 6.28
CA VAL A 253 -14.07 -6.36 4.83
C VAL A 253 -14.35 -4.97 4.28
N LEU A 254 -13.34 -4.40 3.65
CA LEU A 254 -13.43 -3.16 2.89
C LEU A 254 -13.89 -3.50 1.47
N ASN A 255 -15.05 -2.96 1.10
CA ASN A 255 -15.62 -3.16 -0.23
C ASN A 255 -15.24 -2.00 -1.15
N PHE A 256 -14.69 -2.32 -2.32
CA PHE A 256 -14.20 -1.33 -3.28
C PHE A 256 -15.09 -1.19 -4.52
N SER A 257 -16.28 -1.79 -4.52
CA SER A 257 -17.19 -1.73 -5.68
C SER A 257 -17.61 -0.31 -6.05
N SER A 258 -17.67 0.61 -5.07
CA SER A 258 -17.98 2.02 -5.28
C SER A 258 -16.85 2.79 -5.99
N LEU A 259 -15.62 2.26 -6.01
CA LEU A 259 -14.49 2.84 -6.75
C LEU A 259 -14.39 2.35 -8.20
N TYR A 260 -15.29 1.48 -8.64
CA TYR A 260 -15.24 0.85 -9.96
C TYR A 260 -15.15 1.86 -11.11
N ASP A 261 -15.93 2.95 -11.03
CA ASP A 261 -15.98 3.97 -12.09
C ASP A 261 -14.69 4.80 -12.18
N PHE A 262 -13.86 4.79 -11.14
CA PHE A 262 -12.60 5.56 -11.07
C PHE A 262 -11.38 4.71 -11.42
N TYR A 263 -11.30 3.50 -10.88
CA TYR A 263 -10.11 2.66 -10.95
C TYR A 263 -10.34 1.30 -11.63
N GLY A 264 -11.57 1.03 -12.07
CA GLY A 264 -11.97 -0.29 -12.58
C GLY A 264 -12.22 -1.29 -11.46
N PRO A 265 -12.34 -2.60 -11.78
CA PRO A 265 -12.61 -3.63 -10.78
C PRO A 265 -11.45 -3.74 -9.78
N MET A 266 -11.65 -3.21 -8.57
CA MET A 266 -10.80 -3.47 -7.42
C MET A 266 -11.46 -4.52 -6.54
N PRO A 267 -10.74 -5.56 -6.12
CA PRO A 267 -11.30 -6.58 -5.25
C PRO A 267 -11.34 -6.10 -3.80
N ASP A 268 -12.22 -6.74 -3.04
CA ASP A 268 -12.40 -6.48 -1.62
C ASP A 268 -11.15 -6.87 -0.82
N MET A 269 -10.94 -6.17 0.29
CA MET A 269 -9.78 -6.39 1.16
C MET A 269 -10.22 -6.55 2.60
N SER A 270 -9.70 -7.58 3.27
CA SER A 270 -10.06 -7.85 4.67
C SER A 270 -8.94 -7.47 5.62
N ILE A 271 -9.29 -6.92 6.78
CA ILE A 271 -8.35 -6.73 7.88
C ILE A 271 -8.11 -8.09 8.55
N ILE A 272 -6.87 -8.58 8.51
CA ILE A 272 -6.52 -9.88 9.10
C ILE A 272 -5.70 -9.75 10.38
N ASP A 273 -5.04 -8.61 10.59
CA ASP A 273 -4.23 -8.33 11.77
C ASP A 273 -4.08 -6.83 11.98
N ILE A 274 -3.92 -6.40 13.23
CA ILE A 274 -3.67 -5.01 13.62
C ILE A 274 -2.51 -5.03 14.62
N LYS A 275 -1.40 -4.40 14.25
CA LYS A 275 -0.18 -4.40 15.04
C LYS A 275 0.08 -3.00 15.59
N GLU A 276 0.00 -2.85 16.90
CA GLU A 276 0.26 -1.59 17.57
C GLU A 276 1.75 -1.41 17.88
N ASN A 277 2.22 -0.16 17.88
CA ASN A 277 3.58 0.22 18.29
C ASN A 277 4.69 -0.49 17.49
N VAL A 278 4.54 -0.51 16.15
CA VAL A 278 5.49 -1.10 15.21
C VAL A 278 6.18 0.01 14.43
N THR A 279 7.50 -0.08 14.26
CA THR A 279 8.25 0.79 13.37
C THR A 279 7.85 0.48 11.92
N PRO A 280 7.34 1.47 11.16
CA PRO A 280 6.94 1.24 9.78
C PRO A 280 8.16 0.95 8.91
N PRO A 281 7.99 0.22 7.79
CA PRO A 281 9.08 -0.01 6.84
C PRO A 281 9.63 1.30 6.23
N GLU A 282 10.96 1.37 6.06
CA GLU A 282 11.67 2.56 5.54
C GLU A 282 11.15 3.02 4.17
N TYR A 283 10.79 2.08 3.29
CA TYR A 283 10.28 2.37 1.94
C TYR A 283 8.99 3.19 1.94
N LEU A 284 8.24 3.24 3.05
CA LEU A 284 7.04 4.07 3.15
C LEU A 284 7.37 5.56 3.35
N GLY A 285 8.60 5.92 3.69
CA GLY A 285 9.05 7.30 3.82
C GLY A 285 8.39 8.10 4.96
N ILE A 286 7.68 7.45 5.88
CA ILE A 286 6.95 8.09 6.99
C ILE A 286 7.76 8.24 8.29
N GLY A 287 9.05 7.88 8.27
CA GLY A 287 9.95 7.94 9.42
C GLY A 287 9.89 6.71 10.34
N ASP A 288 10.69 6.71 11.41
CA ASP A 288 10.89 5.53 12.27
C ASP A 288 9.99 5.50 13.52
N GLU A 289 9.10 6.49 13.67
CA GLU A 289 8.24 6.60 14.84
C GLU A 289 7.25 5.41 14.89
N PRO A 290 7.13 4.71 16.03
CA PRO A 290 6.21 3.60 16.16
C PRO A 290 4.77 4.01 15.84
N THR A 291 4.10 3.22 15.00
CA THR A 291 2.72 3.46 14.57
C THR A 291 1.87 2.19 14.70
N THR A 292 0.58 2.31 14.41
CA THR A 292 -0.32 1.17 14.25
C THR A 292 -0.33 0.74 12.79
N MET A 293 -0.01 -0.52 12.51
CA MET A 293 -0.03 -1.11 11.18
C MET A 293 -1.25 -2.03 11.03
N TYR A 294 -2.03 -1.81 9.98
CA TYR A 294 -3.14 -2.68 9.58
C TYR A 294 -2.64 -3.64 8.51
N VAL A 295 -2.83 -4.94 8.73
CA VAL A 295 -2.51 -5.97 7.74
C VAL A 295 -3.77 -6.28 6.96
N LEU A 296 -3.76 -5.90 5.69
CA LEU A 296 -4.85 -6.14 4.75
C LEU A 296 -4.52 -7.38 3.93
N ARG A 297 -5.53 -8.19 3.68
CA ARG A 297 -5.47 -9.34 2.77
C ARG A 297 -6.30 -9.03 1.54
N TYR A 298 -5.67 -9.19 0.39
CA TYR A 298 -6.30 -9.05 -0.92
C TYR A 298 -7.15 -10.29 -1.24
N GLN A 299 -8.41 -10.12 -1.64
CA GLN A 299 -9.38 -11.23 -1.78
C GLN A 299 -9.98 -11.46 -3.20
N PRO A 300 -9.25 -11.33 -4.33
CA PRO A 300 -9.78 -11.75 -5.63
C PRO A 300 -9.70 -13.26 -5.89
N TYR A 301 -9.12 -14.04 -4.97
CA TYR A 301 -8.66 -15.40 -5.26
C TYR A 301 -9.67 -16.45 -4.85
N ASP A 302 -10.03 -17.31 -5.81
CA ASP A 302 -10.86 -18.49 -5.59
C ASP A 302 -10.11 -19.78 -5.98
N ILE A 303 -10.25 -20.83 -5.16
CA ILE A 303 -9.58 -22.11 -5.41
C ILE A 303 -10.14 -22.74 -6.70
N GLY A 304 -9.24 -23.07 -7.62
CA GLY A 304 -9.56 -23.65 -8.92
C GLY A 304 -9.74 -22.62 -10.04
N GLU A 305 -9.83 -21.34 -9.70
CA GLU A 305 -9.90 -20.26 -10.68
C GLU A 305 -8.50 -19.82 -11.13
N THR A 306 -8.46 -19.12 -12.26
CA THR A 306 -7.25 -18.49 -12.77
C THR A 306 -6.75 -17.44 -11.77
N ALA A 307 -5.45 -17.46 -11.48
CA ALA A 307 -4.84 -16.40 -10.68
C ALA A 307 -4.94 -15.06 -11.46
N PRO A 308 -5.43 -13.98 -10.84
CA PRO A 308 -5.58 -12.68 -11.48
C PRO A 308 -4.22 -12.08 -11.88
N ALA A 309 -4.28 -11.10 -12.80
CA ALA A 309 -3.13 -10.67 -13.58
C ALA A 309 -2.04 -9.94 -12.79
N ASP A 310 -2.45 -9.28 -11.73
CA ASP A 310 -1.63 -8.70 -10.66
C ASP A 310 -0.86 -9.77 -9.84
N GLY A 311 -1.25 -11.04 -9.95
CA GLY A 311 -0.52 -12.20 -9.44
C GLY A 311 0.32 -12.92 -10.50
N TYR A 312 0.41 -12.42 -11.74
CA TYR A 312 1.24 -13.06 -12.76
C TYR A 312 2.72 -12.89 -12.43
N THR A 313 3.38 -13.97 -12.03
CA THR A 313 4.84 -14.03 -12.05
C THR A 313 5.38 -13.96 -13.49
N TYR A 314 4.57 -14.35 -14.49
CA TYR A 314 5.01 -14.52 -15.88
C TYR A 314 4.00 -13.96 -16.90
N LEU A 315 4.15 -12.68 -17.25
CA LEU A 315 3.28 -11.95 -18.21
C LEU A 315 3.15 -12.61 -19.59
N CYS A 316 4.14 -13.44 -19.98
CA CYS A 316 4.13 -14.12 -21.26
C CYS A 316 3.11 -15.27 -21.37
N TRP A 317 2.52 -15.70 -20.25
CA TRP A 317 1.54 -16.78 -20.21
C TRP A 317 0.27 -16.35 -19.47
N ASP A 318 -0.51 -15.49 -20.11
CA ASP A 318 -1.82 -15.08 -19.61
C ASP A 318 -2.71 -16.29 -19.29
N ASN A 319 -3.38 -16.22 -18.13
CA ASN A 319 -4.30 -17.25 -17.64
C ASN A 319 -3.70 -18.67 -17.51
N SER A 320 -2.37 -18.80 -17.46
CA SER A 320 -1.68 -20.09 -17.32
C SER A 320 -1.62 -20.61 -15.89
N SER A 321 -1.96 -19.77 -14.92
CA SER A 321 -1.77 -20.02 -13.51
C SER A 321 -3.11 -20.19 -12.82
N ILE A 322 -3.26 -21.26 -12.04
CA ILE A 322 -4.47 -21.53 -11.26
C ILE A 322 -4.18 -21.50 -9.77
N VAL A 323 -5.16 -21.07 -8.99
CA VAL A 323 -5.06 -21.10 -7.53
C VAL A 323 -5.35 -22.51 -7.03
N THR A 324 -4.39 -23.13 -6.36
CA THR A 324 -4.52 -24.50 -5.85
C THR A 324 -4.88 -24.57 -4.38
N LYS A 325 -4.49 -23.56 -3.61
CA LYS A 325 -4.77 -23.45 -2.18
C LYS A 325 -4.66 -21.99 -1.76
N ILE A 326 -5.43 -21.60 -0.76
CA ILE A 326 -5.39 -20.27 -0.15
C ILE A 326 -5.48 -20.44 1.37
N ASN A 327 -4.76 -19.62 2.13
CA ASN A 327 -5.01 -19.42 3.55
C ASN A 327 -5.07 -17.91 3.88
N GLU A 328 -4.93 -17.54 5.15
CA GLU A 328 -5.04 -16.14 5.59
C GLU A 328 -3.96 -15.21 5.00
N THR A 329 -2.74 -15.71 4.74
CA THR A 329 -1.62 -14.85 4.32
C THR A 329 -0.97 -15.27 3.02
N LEU A 330 -1.20 -16.50 2.57
CA LEU A 330 -0.51 -17.13 1.47
C LEU A 330 -1.48 -17.70 0.44
N LEU A 331 -1.03 -17.64 -0.80
CA LEU A 331 -1.66 -18.17 -1.99
C LEU A 331 -0.72 -19.17 -2.64
N TRP A 332 -1.23 -20.34 -3.00
CA TRP A 332 -0.47 -21.34 -3.75
C TRP A 332 -0.96 -21.38 -5.19
N ILE A 333 -0.06 -21.12 -6.11
CA ILE A 333 -0.36 -21.02 -7.53
C ILE A 333 0.33 -22.17 -8.25
N TYR A 334 -0.39 -22.79 -9.18
CA TYR A 334 0.17 -23.77 -10.10
C TYR A 334 0.14 -23.27 -11.53
N THR A 335 1.31 -23.19 -12.18
CA THR A 335 1.45 -22.69 -13.54
C THR A 335 1.53 -23.83 -14.56
N THR A 336 0.72 -23.71 -15.61
CA THR A 336 0.70 -24.57 -16.80
C THR A 336 0.85 -23.68 -18.03
N PRO A 337 2.05 -23.60 -18.62
CA PRO A 337 2.30 -22.76 -19.79
C PRO A 337 1.30 -23.02 -20.91
N THR A 338 0.89 -21.95 -21.58
CA THR A 338 0.01 -22.03 -22.76
C THR A 338 0.78 -22.41 -24.02
N THR A 339 2.11 -22.29 -24.01
CA THR A 339 3.01 -22.68 -25.10
C THR A 339 3.54 -24.11 -24.92
N GLY A 340 3.71 -24.81 -26.05
CA GLY A 340 4.31 -26.13 -26.09
C GLY A 340 5.83 -26.12 -25.91
N ILE A 341 6.41 -27.30 -25.63
CA ILE A 341 7.87 -27.50 -25.64
C ILE A 341 8.40 -27.16 -27.05
N ASN A 342 9.46 -26.37 -27.12
CA ASN A 342 10.09 -25.83 -28.35
C ASN A 342 9.24 -24.83 -29.16
N GLU A 343 8.07 -24.41 -28.68
CA GLU A 343 7.36 -23.27 -29.26
C GLU A 343 7.99 -21.97 -28.76
N THR A 344 8.21 -21.02 -29.68
CA THR A 344 8.85 -19.75 -29.38
C THR A 344 7.84 -18.72 -28.86
N PHE A 345 8.30 -17.86 -27.95
CA PHE A 345 7.53 -16.75 -27.40
C PHE A 345 8.46 -15.66 -26.86
N THR A 346 7.89 -14.49 -26.56
CA THR A 346 8.59 -13.37 -25.92
C THR A 346 8.61 -13.57 -24.41
N TRP A 347 9.81 -13.63 -23.82
CA TRP A 347 9.97 -13.72 -22.37
C TRP A 347 10.00 -12.33 -21.75
N VAL A 348 9.20 -12.14 -20.72
CA VAL A 348 9.19 -10.94 -19.87
C VAL A 348 9.24 -11.41 -18.42
N GLU A 349 10.19 -10.88 -17.67
CA GLU A 349 10.40 -11.17 -16.26
C GLU A 349 10.22 -9.91 -15.43
N ILE A 350 9.53 -10.04 -14.30
CA ILE A 350 9.35 -8.97 -13.33
C ILE A 350 10.10 -9.37 -12.06
N TYR A 351 10.90 -8.45 -11.55
CA TYR A 351 11.57 -8.56 -10.27
C TYR A 351 11.15 -7.39 -9.36
N ASP A 352 10.61 -7.72 -8.19
CA ASP A 352 10.26 -6.74 -7.17
C ASP A 352 11.27 -6.76 -6.03
N ASN A 353 11.92 -5.62 -5.78
CA ASN A 353 12.77 -5.42 -4.62
C ASN A 353 11.94 -4.93 -3.44
N SER A 354 11.52 -5.85 -2.57
CA SER A 354 10.73 -5.51 -1.38
C SER A 354 11.43 -4.56 -0.39
N THR A 355 12.75 -4.39 -0.50
CA THR A 355 13.52 -3.48 0.37
C THR A 355 13.51 -2.05 -0.15
N THR A 356 13.66 -1.86 -1.46
CA THR A 356 13.71 -0.52 -2.08
C THR A 356 12.36 -0.07 -2.66
N GLY A 357 11.41 -0.99 -2.85
CA GLY A 357 10.16 -0.72 -3.57
C GLY A 357 10.35 -0.61 -5.09
N GLU A 358 11.52 -0.95 -5.61
CA GLU A 358 11.81 -0.94 -7.05
C GLU A 358 11.25 -2.18 -7.73
N GLN A 359 10.57 -1.97 -8.85
CA GLN A 359 10.17 -3.01 -9.79
C GLN A 359 11.04 -2.92 -11.04
N MET A 360 11.62 -4.04 -11.46
CA MET A 360 12.38 -4.16 -12.70
C MET A 360 11.68 -5.11 -13.66
N ILE A 361 11.42 -4.66 -14.88
CA ILE A 361 10.82 -5.45 -15.95
C ILE A 361 11.88 -5.70 -17.03
N THR A 362 12.33 -6.95 -17.14
CA THR A 362 13.27 -7.36 -18.18
C THR A 362 12.52 -8.01 -19.33
N SER A 363 12.65 -7.45 -20.54
CA SER A 363 12.03 -7.99 -21.75
C SER A 363 13.09 -8.51 -22.73
N PHE A 364 12.98 -9.78 -23.08
CA PHE A 364 13.82 -10.40 -24.11
C PHE A 364 13.27 -10.12 -25.51
N PRO A 365 14.09 -10.24 -26.56
CA PRO A 365 13.62 -9.99 -27.92
C PRO A 365 12.48 -10.92 -28.32
N VAL A 366 11.63 -10.43 -29.21
CA VAL A 366 10.40 -11.10 -29.65
C VAL A 366 10.68 -12.51 -30.17
N ASP A 367 9.90 -13.49 -29.68
CA ASP A 367 9.95 -14.90 -30.09
C ASP A 367 11.34 -15.56 -30.00
N THR A 368 12.18 -15.10 -29.07
CA THR A 368 13.52 -15.67 -28.88
C THR A 368 13.61 -16.69 -27.75
N SER A 369 12.55 -16.88 -26.97
CA SER A 369 12.54 -17.80 -25.83
C SER A 369 11.65 -19.01 -26.12
N TYR A 370 11.97 -20.16 -25.55
CA TYR A 370 11.14 -21.36 -25.67
C TYR A 370 11.27 -22.27 -24.44
N ILE A 371 10.26 -23.10 -24.20
CA ILE A 371 10.31 -24.11 -23.14
C ILE A 371 11.22 -25.25 -23.62
N SER A 372 12.36 -25.41 -22.95
CA SER A 372 13.31 -26.49 -23.22
C SER A 372 12.97 -27.77 -22.45
N THR A 373 12.44 -27.63 -21.23
CA THR A 373 12.01 -28.74 -20.37
C THR A 373 10.74 -28.36 -19.61
N LEU A 374 9.81 -29.29 -19.49
CA LEU A 374 8.59 -29.16 -18.70
C LEU A 374 8.36 -30.44 -17.90
N THR A 375 8.42 -30.35 -16.58
CA THR A 375 8.15 -31.44 -15.65
C THR A 375 6.88 -31.15 -14.83
N GLN A 376 6.55 -32.00 -13.84
CA GLN A 376 5.46 -31.72 -12.92
C GLN A 376 5.78 -30.57 -11.97
N ASP A 377 7.05 -30.37 -11.67
CA ASP A 377 7.52 -29.43 -10.64
C ASP A 377 8.14 -28.17 -11.24
N GLU A 378 8.72 -28.25 -12.45
CA GLU A 378 9.55 -27.19 -13.00
C GLU A 378 9.30 -26.94 -14.50
N ILE A 379 9.52 -25.70 -14.93
CA ILE A 379 9.60 -25.28 -16.33
C ILE A 379 10.98 -24.66 -16.55
N ILE A 380 11.71 -25.11 -17.56
CA ILE A 380 13.01 -24.54 -17.94
C ILE A 380 12.84 -23.81 -19.27
N VAL A 381 12.86 -22.49 -19.22
CA VAL A 381 12.87 -21.62 -20.39
C VAL A 381 14.30 -21.42 -20.85
N LYS A 382 14.53 -21.53 -22.15
CA LYS A 382 15.81 -21.21 -22.78
C LYS A 382 15.65 -20.00 -23.67
N HIS A 383 16.52 -19.01 -23.45
CA HIS A 383 16.61 -17.80 -24.24
C HIS A 383 17.59 -18.01 -25.39
N ASN A 384 17.19 -17.65 -26.60
CA ASN A 384 17.98 -17.81 -27.81
C ASN A 384 17.91 -16.57 -28.71
N PRO A 385 18.29 -15.39 -28.19
CA PRO A 385 18.44 -14.20 -29.01
C PRO A 385 19.56 -14.39 -30.03
N LYS A 386 19.64 -13.49 -31.00
CA LYS A 386 20.75 -13.40 -31.96
C LYS A 386 21.68 -12.27 -31.57
N ILE A 387 22.94 -12.37 -31.98
CA ILE A 387 23.88 -11.24 -31.90
C ILE A 387 23.28 -10.06 -32.67
N GLY A 388 23.21 -8.91 -32.01
CA GLY A 388 22.59 -7.69 -32.50
C GLY A 388 21.15 -7.44 -32.05
N ASP A 389 20.48 -8.44 -31.45
CA ASP A 389 19.15 -8.22 -30.83
C ASP A 389 19.27 -7.38 -29.55
N THR A 390 18.15 -6.82 -29.09
CA THR A 390 18.10 -5.93 -27.90
C THR A 390 17.26 -6.53 -26.78
N ILE A 391 17.83 -6.58 -25.57
CA ILE A 391 17.11 -6.84 -24.32
C ILE A 391 16.85 -5.49 -23.65
N THR A 392 15.65 -5.26 -23.11
CA THR A 392 15.33 -4.02 -22.40
C THR A 392 15.09 -4.27 -20.93
N ILE A 393 15.49 -3.32 -20.10
CA ILE A 393 15.17 -3.29 -18.66
C ILE A 393 14.47 -1.96 -18.39
N GLU A 394 13.25 -2.04 -17.88
CA GLU A 394 12.51 -0.91 -17.35
C GLU A 394 12.53 -0.98 -15.83
N THR A 395 12.97 0.10 -15.17
CA THR A 395 12.97 0.20 -13.71
C THR A 395 11.97 1.26 -13.29
N THR A 396 11.03 0.90 -12.42
CA THR A 396 10.02 1.79 -11.85
C THR A 396 10.10 1.73 -10.33
N VAL A 397 9.96 2.88 -9.66
CA VAL A 397 9.85 2.92 -8.19
C VAL A 397 8.37 3.02 -7.81
N VAL A 398 7.86 2.04 -7.06
CA VAL A 398 6.47 2.04 -6.61
C VAL A 398 6.21 3.29 -5.76
N GLY A 399 5.25 4.12 -6.16
CA GLY A 399 4.89 5.38 -5.49
C GLY A 399 5.43 6.66 -6.16
N TYR A 400 6.24 6.53 -7.21
CA TYR A 400 6.70 7.66 -8.03
C TYR A 400 6.38 7.39 -9.51
N GLU A 401 5.17 7.77 -9.96
CA GLU A 401 4.68 7.53 -11.33
C GLU A 401 5.55 8.18 -12.43
N ASP A 402 6.38 9.17 -12.08
CA ASP A 402 7.23 9.91 -13.03
C ASP A 402 8.68 9.38 -13.14
N TYR A 403 9.04 8.31 -12.42
CA TYR A 403 10.42 7.78 -12.43
C TYR A 403 10.45 6.36 -13.04
N SER A 404 10.44 6.31 -14.38
CA SER A 404 10.70 5.10 -15.17
C SER A 404 11.99 5.27 -15.98
N ASP A 405 13.03 4.53 -15.63
CA ASP A 405 14.26 4.48 -16.42
C ASP A 405 14.22 3.26 -17.36
N LEU A 406 14.38 3.50 -18.67
CA LEU A 406 14.44 2.44 -19.68
C LEU A 406 15.86 2.30 -20.21
N ALA A 407 16.51 1.18 -19.88
CA ALA A 407 17.80 0.81 -20.42
C ALA A 407 17.64 -0.23 -21.53
N SER A 408 18.46 -0.12 -22.58
CA SER A 408 18.48 -1.07 -23.70
C SER A 408 19.87 -1.68 -23.84
N TYR A 409 19.93 -2.99 -24.02
CA TYR A 409 21.17 -3.75 -24.04
C TYR A 409 21.28 -4.58 -25.32
N LYS A 410 22.30 -4.32 -26.14
CA LYS A 410 22.54 -5.04 -27.39
C LYS A 410 23.30 -6.34 -27.13
N VAL A 411 22.84 -7.45 -27.69
CA VAL A 411 23.50 -8.75 -27.57
C VAL A 411 24.76 -8.79 -28.43
N GLU A 412 25.91 -9.00 -27.79
CA GLU A 412 27.23 -9.03 -28.45
C GLU A 412 27.81 -10.45 -28.52
N LYS A 413 27.59 -11.26 -27.48
CA LYS A 413 28.09 -12.64 -27.39
C LYS A 413 27.10 -13.54 -26.66
N ILE A 414 27.00 -14.80 -27.10
CA ILE A 414 26.16 -15.82 -26.47
C ILE A 414 27.00 -17.07 -26.23
N THR A 415 27.03 -17.55 -24.99
CA THR A 415 27.65 -18.84 -24.61
C THR A 415 26.58 -19.90 -24.40
N ASN A 416 26.97 -21.08 -23.91
CA ASN A 416 26.01 -22.15 -23.64
C ASN A 416 25.01 -21.77 -22.55
N ASP A 417 25.39 -20.91 -21.62
CA ASP A 417 24.73 -20.60 -20.36
C ASP A 417 24.45 -19.10 -20.14
N LYS A 418 25.18 -18.20 -20.81
CA LYS A 418 25.06 -16.75 -20.63
C LYS A 418 24.84 -15.98 -21.93
N ILE A 419 24.26 -14.80 -21.81
CA ILE A 419 24.09 -13.80 -22.87
C ILE A 419 24.81 -12.54 -22.41
N TYR A 420 25.79 -12.08 -23.18
CA TYR A 420 26.59 -10.90 -22.89
C TYR A 420 26.11 -9.74 -23.75
N THR A 421 25.84 -8.62 -23.10
CA THR A 421 25.24 -7.45 -23.74
C THR A 421 25.97 -6.16 -23.37
N LYS A 422 25.86 -5.15 -24.23
CA LYS A 422 26.35 -3.80 -23.95
C LYS A 422 25.20 -2.82 -23.96
N GLU A 423 25.19 -1.91 -22.99
CA GLU A 423 24.19 -0.85 -22.92
C GLU A 423 24.28 0.05 -24.15
N ILE A 424 23.11 0.35 -24.71
CA ILE A 424 22.92 1.28 -25.81
C ILE A 424 22.57 2.62 -25.15
N PHE A 425 23.57 3.46 -24.91
CA PHE A 425 23.32 4.86 -24.61
C PHE A 425 22.73 5.50 -25.87
N GLY A 426 21.58 6.16 -25.76
CA GLY A 426 20.94 6.80 -26.90
C GLY A 426 21.92 7.70 -27.66
N GLU A 427 22.20 7.36 -28.92
CA GLU A 427 22.58 8.38 -29.90
C GLU A 427 21.27 9.10 -30.25
N GLU A 428 21.23 10.42 -30.03
CA GLU A 428 20.16 11.31 -30.52
C GLU A 428 19.84 11.11 -32.01
#